data_AF-A0A7G6UHM3-F1
#
_entry.id   AF-A0A7G6UHM3-F1
#
_cell.length_a   1.000
_cell.length_b   1.000
_cell.length_c   1.000
_cell.angle_alpha   90.00
_cell.angle_beta   90.00
_cell.angle_gamma   90.00
#
_symmetry.space_group_name_H-M   'P 1'
#
loop_
_entity.id
_entity.type
_entity.pdbx_description
1 polymer ?
#
loop_
_entity_poly.entity_id
_entity_poly.type
_entity_poly.pdbx_seq_one_letter_code
_entity_poly.pdbx_strand_id
1 'polypeptide(L)'
;MLKIKDFYKNIIKKYYYNVLDTGSSEVQIILITIKINNLFSHIFNNNNDKNAKKNYLKLNSKRLKLLKYLKRKKFNTYKNIIKELEIIDMVKW
;
A
#
# COMPACT_ATOMS: atom_id res chain seq x y z
N MET A 1 12.14 -5.81 -11.46
CA MET A 1 11.54 -6.32 -10.20
C MET A 1 12.40 -6.04 -8.95
N LEU A 2 13.75 -6.07 -9.02
CA LEU A 2 14.64 -5.79 -7.87
C LEU A 2 14.61 -4.32 -7.36
N LYS A 3 14.69 -3.33 -8.26
CA LYS A 3 14.71 -1.89 -7.87
C LYS A 3 13.49 -1.41 -7.08
N ILE A 4 12.32 -1.97 -7.38
CA ILE A 4 11.04 -1.67 -6.71
C ILE A 4 11.09 -2.17 -5.25
N LYS A 5 11.60 -3.39 -5.01
CA LYS A 5 11.72 -3.95 -3.67
C LYS A 5 12.63 -3.10 -2.77
N ASP A 6 13.73 -2.57 -3.31
CA ASP A 6 14.69 -1.77 -2.53
C ASP A 6 14.15 -0.39 -2.15
N PHE A 7 13.43 0.28 -3.07
CA PHE A 7 12.76 1.54 -2.78
C PHE A 7 11.78 1.41 -1.61
N TYR A 8 10.89 0.40 -1.67
CA TYR A 8 9.92 0.20 -0.61
C TYR A 8 10.57 -0.31 0.68
N LYS A 9 11.66 -1.07 0.62
CA LYS A 9 12.43 -1.47 1.81
C LYS A 9 12.94 -0.25 2.57
N ASN A 10 13.38 0.80 1.87
CA ASN A 10 13.82 2.05 2.48
C ASN A 10 12.66 2.85 3.08
N ILE A 11 11.50 2.85 2.43
CA ILE A 11 10.30 3.47 2.99
C ILE A 11 9.85 2.73 4.25
N ILE A 12 9.78 1.39 4.23
CA ILE A 12 9.38 0.61 5.41
C ILE A 12 10.36 0.87 6.57
N LYS A 13 11.68 0.96 6.31
CA LYS A 13 12.69 1.37 7.31
C LYS A 13 12.36 2.70 8.02
N LYS A 14 11.75 3.66 7.34
CA LYS A 14 11.37 4.96 7.94
C LYS A 14 10.16 4.86 8.87
N TYR A 15 9.26 3.90 8.65
CA TYR A 15 8.02 3.76 9.41
C TYR A 15 8.03 2.60 10.40
N TYR A 16 9.13 1.84 10.48
CA TYR A 16 9.32 0.87 11.55
C TYR A 16 9.44 1.61 12.89
N TYR A 17 8.51 1.35 13.81
CA TYR A 17 8.69 1.74 15.21
C TYR A 17 9.76 0.87 15.90
N ASN A 18 9.91 -0.39 15.47
CA ASN A 18 10.95 -1.35 15.87
C ASN A 18 11.28 -2.25 14.66
N VAL A 19 12.48 -2.83 14.58
CA VAL A 19 12.94 -3.66 13.43
C VAL A 19 12.00 -4.84 13.09
N LEU A 20 11.19 -5.29 14.06
CA LEU A 20 10.23 -6.39 13.93
C LEU A 20 8.77 -5.95 13.74
N ASP A 21 8.49 -4.65 13.64
CA ASP A 21 7.11 -4.16 13.56
C ASP A 21 6.50 -4.39 12.16
N THR A 22 5.91 -5.57 11.98
CA THR A 22 5.11 -5.91 10.79
C THR A 22 3.63 -5.55 10.95
N GLY A 23 3.22 -5.09 12.14
CA GLY A 23 1.83 -4.94 12.55
C GLY A 23 1.28 -3.53 12.34
N SER A 24 2.13 -2.51 12.36
CA SER A 24 1.71 -1.12 12.21
C SER A 24 0.93 -0.85 10.92
N SER A 25 -0.06 0.04 11.02
CA SER A 25 -0.93 0.39 9.89
C SER A 25 -0.14 0.96 8.72
N GLU A 26 0.90 1.74 9.02
CA GLU A 26 1.85 2.34 8.11
C GLU A 26 2.58 1.27 7.27
N VAL A 27 3.20 0.31 7.96
CA VAL A 27 3.93 -0.81 7.34
C VAL A 27 3.00 -1.66 6.48
N GLN A 28 1.81 -1.98 6.98
CA GLN A 28 0.83 -2.74 6.22
C GLN A 28 0.38 -2.02 4.94
N ILE A 29 0.16 -0.70 4.98
CA ILE A 29 -0.20 0.09 3.79
C ILE A 29 0.90 0.03 2.73
N ILE A 30 2.16 0.19 3.14
CA ILE A 30 3.30 0.13 2.22
C ILE A 30 3.35 -1.26 1.58
N LEU A 31 3.31 -2.33 2.36
CA LEU A 31 3.34 -3.71 1.86
C LEU A 31 2.19 -4.03 0.90
N ILE A 32 0.97 -3.57 1.22
CA ILE A 32 -0.19 -3.77 0.34
C ILE A 32 -0.02 -2.98 -0.95
N THR A 33 0.53 -1.77 -0.90
CA THR A 33 0.79 -0.94 -2.08
C THR A 33 1.78 -1.62 -3.03
N ILE A 34 2.85 -2.22 -2.51
CA ILE A 34 3.80 -3.02 -3.30
C ILE A 34 3.08 -4.17 -4.01
N LYS A 35 2.25 -4.91 -3.26
CA LYS A 35 1.50 -6.04 -3.82
C LYS A 35 0.53 -5.60 -4.92
N ILE A 36 -0.19 -4.50 -4.70
CA ILE A 36 -1.11 -3.91 -5.68
C ILE A 36 -0.37 -3.53 -6.96
N ASN A 37 0.78 -2.86 -6.86
CA ASN A 37 1.55 -2.45 -8.04
C ASN A 37 2.08 -3.65 -8.83
N ASN A 38 2.56 -4.70 -8.14
CA ASN A 38 2.97 -5.94 -8.80
C ASN A 38 1.79 -6.69 -9.45
N LEU A 39 0.64 -6.74 -8.77
CA LEU A 39 -0.59 -7.34 -9.30
C LEU A 39 -1.13 -6.57 -10.50
N PHE A 40 -1.04 -5.24 -10.48
CA PHE A 40 -1.49 -4.39 -11.57
C PHE A 40 -0.75 -4.71 -12.87
N SER A 41 0.59 -4.78 -12.82
CA SER A 41 1.41 -5.20 -13.96
C SER A 41 1.05 -6.60 -14.47
N HIS A 42 0.75 -7.53 -13.57
CA HIS A 42 0.32 -8.88 -13.94
C HIS A 42 -1.06 -8.88 -14.62
N ILE A 43 -2.03 -8.15 -14.07
CA ILE A 43 -3.39 -8.04 -14.62
C ILE A 43 -3.37 -7.39 -16.00
N PHE A 44 -2.52 -6.37 -16.21
CA PHE A 44 -2.40 -5.69 -17.49
C PHE A 44 -2.01 -6.65 -18.63
N ASN A 45 -1.11 -7.59 -18.34
CA ASN A 45 -0.73 -8.63 -19.30
C ASN A 45 -1.77 -9.77 -19.39
N ASN A 46 -2.51 -10.02 -18.30
CA ASN A 46 -3.48 -11.12 -18.18
C ASN A 46 -4.90 -10.60 -17.91
N ASN A 47 -5.46 -9.86 -18.86
CA ASN A 47 -6.76 -9.22 -18.71
C ASN A 47 -7.93 -10.18 -18.43
N ASN A 48 -7.81 -11.45 -18.80
CA ASN A 48 -8.85 -12.46 -18.58
C ASN A 48 -8.81 -13.10 -17.19
N ASP A 49 -7.77 -12.84 -16.37
CA ASP A 49 -7.67 -13.39 -15.02
C ASP A 49 -8.58 -12.65 -14.04
N LYS A 50 -9.81 -13.15 -13.92
CA LYS A 50 -10.83 -12.64 -12.98
C LYS A 50 -10.41 -12.84 -11.51
N ASN A 51 -9.61 -13.86 -11.20
CA ASN A 51 -9.18 -14.13 -9.83
C ASN A 51 -8.12 -13.11 -9.39
N ALA A 52 -7.16 -12.78 -10.25
CA ALA A 52 -6.19 -11.71 -10.00
C ALA A 52 -6.90 -10.36 -9.79
N LYS A 53 -7.89 -10.02 -10.62
CA LYS A 53 -8.71 -8.81 -10.45
C LYS A 53 -9.46 -8.79 -9.11
N LYS A 54 -10.07 -9.91 -8.71
CA LYS A 54 -10.74 -10.05 -7.41
C LYS A 54 -9.76 -9.86 -6.25
N ASN A 55 -8.56 -10.40 -6.34
CA ASN A 55 -7.52 -10.24 -5.33
C ASN A 55 -7.00 -8.81 -5.25
N TYR A 56 -6.80 -8.15 -6.40
CA TYR A 56 -6.48 -6.72 -6.47
C TYR A 56 -7.52 -5.86 -5.76
N LEU A 57 -8.82 -6.09 -6.06
CA LEU A 57 -9.91 -5.35 -5.42
C LEU A 57 -9.93 -5.55 -3.90
N LYS A 58 -9.78 -6.79 -3.42
CA LYS A 58 -9.70 -7.10 -1.99
C LYS A 58 -8.55 -6.34 -1.31
N LEU A 59 -7.37 -6.34 -1.92
CA LEU A 59 -6.20 -5.63 -1.40
C LEU A 59 -6.43 -4.11 -1.39
N ASN A 60 -7.02 -3.57 -2.45
CA ASN A 60 -7.34 -2.15 -2.54
C ASN A 60 -8.33 -1.73 -1.45
N SER A 61 -9.40 -2.51 -1.22
CA SER A 61 -10.35 -2.26 -0.12
C SER A 61 -9.69 -2.32 1.25
N LYS A 62 -8.75 -3.27 1.48
CA LYS A 62 -8.00 -3.35 2.74
C LYS A 62 -7.12 -2.12 2.96
N ARG A 63 -6.40 -1.68 1.92
CA ARG A 63 -5.57 -0.46 1.95
C ARG A 63 -6.41 0.78 2.26
N LEU A 64 -7.59 0.92 1.64
CA LEU A 64 -8.52 2.02 1.90
C LEU A 64 -8.98 2.06 3.36
N LYS A 65 -9.29 0.90 3.96
CA LYS A 65 -9.67 0.82 5.39
C LYS A 65 -8.53 1.28 6.31
N LEU A 66 -7.31 0.85 6.04
CA LEU A 66 -6.13 1.26 6.82
C LEU A 66 -5.82 2.75 6.65
N LEU A 67 -5.93 3.29 5.44
CA LEU A 67 -5.75 4.73 5.19
C LEU A 67 -6.83 5.56 5.90
N LYS A 68 -8.09 5.13 5.89
CA LYS A 68 -9.17 5.77 6.66
C LYS A 68 -8.89 5.75 8.17
N TYR A 69 -8.37 4.63 8.69
CA TYR A 69 -7.97 4.54 10.10
C TYR A 69 -6.81 5.49 10.43
N LEU A 70 -5.75 5.50 9.63
CA LEU A 70 -4.63 6.43 9.82
C LEU A 70 -5.05 7.88 9.70
N LYS A 71 -5.91 8.24 8.74
CA LYS A 71 -6.44 9.60 8.59
C LYS A 71 -7.14 10.08 9.88
N ARG A 72 -7.88 9.18 10.55
CA ARG A 72 -8.58 9.47 11.81
C ARG A 72 -7.67 9.54 13.03
N LYS A 73 -6.62 8.70 13.10
CA LYS A 73 -5.76 8.58 14.29
C LYS A 73 -4.48 9.41 14.21
N LYS A 74 -3.85 9.48 13.04
CA LYS A 74 -2.55 10.13 12.79
C LYS A 74 -2.56 10.82 11.43
N PHE A 75 -3.18 12.00 11.36
CA PHE A 75 -3.35 12.74 10.11
C PHE A 75 -2.02 13.10 9.42
N ASN A 76 -1.01 13.55 10.17
CA ASN A 76 0.30 13.89 9.60
C ASN A 76 0.97 12.66 8.96
N THR A 77 0.93 11.50 9.63
CA THR A 77 1.46 10.25 9.10
C THR A 77 0.73 9.82 7.83
N TYR A 78 -0.60 9.94 7.80
CA TYR A 78 -1.40 9.69 6.60
C TYR A 78 -0.97 10.59 5.43
N LYS A 79 -0.81 11.89 5.65
CA LYS A 79 -0.38 12.85 4.63
C LYS A 79 1.02 12.51 4.09
N ASN A 80 1.94 12.15 4.97
CA ASN A 80 3.30 11.76 4.58
C ASN A 80 3.32 10.48 3.75
N ILE A 81 2.57 9.45 4.18
CA ILE A 81 2.47 8.17 3.46
C ILE A 81 1.85 8.35 2.07
N ILE A 82 0.79 9.15 1.96
CA ILE A 82 0.18 9.45 0.65
C ILE A 82 1.19 10.11 -0.29
N LYS A 83 1.94 11.09 0.23
CA LYS A 83 2.95 11.81 -0.55
C LYS A 83 4.11 10.91 -0.97
N GLU A 84 4.64 10.08 -0.06
CA GLU A 84 5.78 9.21 -0.35
C GLU A 84 5.43 8.01 -1.25
N LEU A 85 4.21 7.49 -1.15
CA LEU A 85 3.76 6.36 -1.99
C LEU A 85 3.07 6.80 -3.28
N GLU A 86 2.95 8.11 -3.53
CA GLU A 86 2.24 8.70 -4.67
C GLU A 86 0.83 8.12 -4.88
N ILE A 87 0.17 7.78 -3.77
CA ILE A 87 -1.18 7.24 -3.81
C ILE A 87 -2.13 8.39 -4.10
N ILE A 88 -2.85 8.32 -5.22
CA ILE A 88 -3.99 9.22 -5.45
C ILE A 88 -4.98 9.00 -4.31
N ASP A 89 -5.32 10.06 -3.57
CA ASP A 89 -6.25 9.99 -2.46
C ASP A 89 -7.65 9.66 -2.98
N MET A 90 -7.95 8.37 -3.02
CA MET A 90 -9.28 7.82 -3.36
C MET A 90 -10.27 7.95 -2.19
N VAL A 91 -9.91 8.66 -1.11
CA VAL A 91 -10.78 8.96 0.05
C VAL A 91 -11.31 10.39 -0.02
N LYS A 92 -11.56 10.89 -1.24
CA LYS A 92 -12.50 12.00 -1.45
C LYS A 92 -13.92 11.41 -1.43
N TRP A 93 -14.77 12.08 -0.66
CA TRP A 93 -16.16 11.71 -0.40
C TRP A 93 -16.97 11.66 -1.71
#